data_AF-A0A2A2LEJ3-F1
#
_entry.id   AF-A0A2A2LEJ3-F1
#
_cell.length_a   1.000
_cell.length_b   1.000
_cell.length_c   1.000
_cell.angle_alpha   90.00
_cell.angle_beta   90.00
_cell.angle_gamma   90.00
#
_symmetry.space_group_name_H-M   'P 1'
#
loop_
_entity.id
_entity.type
_entity.pdbx_description
1 polymer ?
#
loop_
_entity_poly.entity_id
_entity_poly.type
_entity_poly.pdbx_seq_one_letter_code
_entity_poly.pdbx_strand_id
1 'polypeptide(L)'
;MSIKKIDGDQFLALEEDEVAKLDEEAKQIPFKTVIVWKNVLMFIGWHIGDTNADPHSTKRGFFFAHMGWLLVKKHPQIKTQGAKLDLSDLYEDPVCVWQRQFGYKPYDSTVSAVQTDIFNIIAQGEGHHNYHHVFPQDYRASESPWTSNLTRGLIDLFAKMGLVYDRKIVSDDVIRKQATGHGDGKYESKDAMPKWQYIFTLFLSFVIFMGGVPLFL
;
A
#
# COMPACT_ATOMS: atom_id res chain seq x y z
N MET A 1 -9.05 -20.42 -34.87
CA MET A 1 -7.77 -20.87 -34.28
C MET A 1 -8.16 -21.80 -33.13
N SER A 2 -7.98 -23.11 -33.29
CA SER A 2 -8.42 -24.12 -32.31
C SER A 2 -7.47 -24.08 -31.10
N ILE A 3 -8.01 -23.73 -29.93
CA ILE A 3 -7.29 -23.77 -28.66
C ILE A 3 -7.09 -25.25 -28.33
N LYS A 4 -5.84 -25.73 -28.41
CA LYS A 4 -5.46 -27.06 -27.94
C LYS A 4 -5.22 -27.02 -26.44
N LYS A 5 -5.97 -27.86 -25.72
CA LYS A 5 -5.68 -28.49 -24.41
C LYS A 5 -4.87 -27.63 -23.44
N ILE A 6 -5.58 -26.93 -22.58
CA ILE A 6 -5.06 -26.54 -21.26
C ILE A 6 -5.20 -27.78 -20.37
N ASP A 7 -4.14 -28.09 -19.66
CA ASP A 7 -3.89 -29.32 -18.92
C ASP A 7 -4.90 -29.54 -17.77
N GLY A 8 -5.41 -30.76 -17.62
CA GLY A 8 -6.48 -31.15 -16.70
C GLY A 8 -6.06 -31.32 -15.24
N ASP A 9 -4.83 -30.93 -14.90
CA ASP A 9 -4.23 -31.16 -13.58
C ASP A 9 -4.32 -29.94 -12.65
N GLN A 10 -4.92 -28.82 -13.10
CA GLN A 10 -5.21 -27.66 -12.25
C GLN A 10 -6.54 -27.84 -11.53
N PHE A 11 -6.49 -28.04 -10.21
CA PHE A 11 -7.63 -28.21 -9.29
C PHE A 11 -8.71 -27.09 -9.30
N LEU A 12 -8.49 -26.01 -10.07
CA LEU A 12 -9.36 -24.84 -10.22
C LEU A 12 -9.65 -24.50 -11.70
N ALA A 13 -9.22 -25.32 -12.65
CA ALA A 13 -9.59 -25.14 -14.04
C ALA A 13 -11.09 -25.49 -14.19
N LEU A 14 -11.87 -24.54 -14.69
CA LEU A 14 -13.26 -24.79 -15.09
C LEU A 14 -13.26 -25.82 -16.21
N GLU A 15 -14.10 -26.86 -16.08
CA GLU A 15 -14.28 -27.87 -17.12
C GLU A 15 -14.81 -27.22 -18.41
N GLU A 16 -14.43 -27.74 -19.57
CA GLU A 16 -14.77 -27.12 -20.86
C GLU A 16 -16.29 -26.99 -21.08
N ASP A 17 -17.08 -27.89 -20.51
CA ASP A 17 -18.54 -27.88 -20.56
C ASP A 17 -19.15 -26.79 -19.65
N GLU A 18 -18.55 -26.53 -18.49
CA GLU A 18 -18.92 -25.40 -17.63
C GLU A 18 -18.60 -24.06 -18.29
N VAL A 19 -17.43 -23.94 -18.94
CA VAL A 19 -17.06 -22.73 -19.69
C VAL A 19 -18.02 -22.48 -20.85
N ALA A 20 -18.37 -23.53 -21.61
CA ALA A 20 -19.33 -23.42 -22.70
C ALA A 20 -20.73 -23.02 -22.20
N LYS A 21 -21.15 -23.56 -21.05
CA LYS A 21 -22.42 -23.21 -20.43
C LYS A 21 -22.45 -21.76 -19.93
N LEU A 22 -21.37 -21.30 -19.28
CA LEU A 22 -21.21 -19.92 -18.84
C LEU A 22 -21.18 -18.94 -20.02
N ASP A 23 -20.59 -19.30 -21.16
CA ASP A 23 -20.58 -18.48 -22.38
C ASP A 23 -21.99 -18.37 -22.99
N GLU A 24 -22.76 -19.46 -23.02
CA GLU A 24 -24.16 -19.44 -23.46
C GLU A 24 -25.05 -18.63 -22.50
N GLU A 25 -24.86 -18.75 -21.18
CA GLU A 25 -25.55 -17.94 -20.19
C GLU A 25 -25.19 -16.44 -20.30
N ALA A 26 -23.92 -16.12 -20.52
CA ALA A 26 -23.44 -14.75 -20.71
C ALA A 26 -24.04 -14.08 -21.95
N LYS A 27 -24.26 -14.83 -23.04
CA LYS A 27 -24.93 -14.33 -24.26
C LYS A 27 -26.40 -13.95 -24.02
N GLN A 28 -27.06 -14.54 -23.04
CA GLN A 28 -28.47 -14.22 -22.69
C GLN A 28 -28.60 -12.93 -21.86
N ILE A 29 -27.51 -12.45 -21.26
CA ILE A 29 -27.51 -11.24 -20.45
C ILE A 29 -27.09 -10.07 -21.35
N PRO A 30 -28.01 -9.18 -21.78
CA PRO A 30 -27.61 -8.00 -22.53
C PRO A 30 -26.76 -7.12 -21.62
N PHE A 31 -25.45 -7.10 -21.85
CA PHE A 31 -24.51 -6.23 -21.14
C PHE A 31 -24.86 -4.77 -21.45
N LYS A 32 -25.62 -4.14 -20.55
CA LYS A 32 -25.94 -2.72 -20.65
C LYS A 32 -24.73 -1.95 -20.15
N THR A 33 -23.89 -1.50 -21.07
CA THR A 33 -22.83 -0.54 -20.76
C THR A 33 -23.48 0.78 -20.36
N VAL A 34 -23.78 0.95 -19.08
CA VAL A 34 -24.22 2.24 -18.54
C VAL A 34 -22.97 3.04 -18.24
N ILE A 35 -22.56 3.88 -19.19
CA ILE A 35 -21.55 4.90 -18.90
C ILE A 35 -22.16 5.80 -17.82
N VAL A 36 -21.59 5.75 -16.62
CA VAL A 36 -21.97 6.66 -15.55
C VAL A 36 -21.36 8.01 -15.89
N TRP A 37 -22.06 8.77 -16.74
CA TRP A 37 -21.59 10.06 -17.26
C TRP A 37 -21.22 11.04 -16.15
N LYS A 38 -21.82 10.93 -14.96
CA LYS A 38 -21.39 11.68 -13.76
C LYS A 38 -19.92 11.39 -13.40
N ASN A 39 -19.49 10.14 -13.43
CA ASN A 39 -18.12 9.75 -13.11
C ASN A 39 -17.16 10.16 -14.24
N VAL A 40 -17.59 10.07 -15.50
CA VAL A 40 -16.82 10.56 -16.66
C VAL A 40 -16.66 12.08 -16.61
N LEU A 41 -17.72 12.82 -16.25
CA LEU A 41 -17.70 14.28 -16.12
C LEU A 41 -16.91 14.74 -14.89
N MET A 42 -16.99 14.03 -13.75
CA MET A 42 -16.10 14.29 -12.60
C MET A 42 -14.64 14.02 -12.96
N PHE A 43 -14.36 12.91 -13.65
CA PHE A 43 -13.03 12.58 -14.13
C PHE A 43 -12.52 13.67 -15.07
N ILE A 44 -13.28 14.05 -16.11
CA ILE A 44 -12.91 15.14 -17.02
C ILE A 44 -12.76 16.47 -16.26
N GLY A 45 -13.66 16.79 -15.33
CA GLY A 45 -13.61 18.02 -14.53
C GLY A 45 -12.35 18.13 -13.66
N TRP A 46 -11.96 17.05 -12.98
CA TRP A 46 -10.71 16.99 -12.23
C TRP A 46 -9.47 17.14 -13.13
N HIS A 47 -9.51 16.63 -14.36
CA HIS A 47 -8.39 16.72 -15.30
C HIS A 47 -8.31 18.05 -16.05
N ILE A 48 -9.42 18.79 -16.23
CA ILE A 48 -9.42 20.14 -16.82
C ILE A 48 -8.78 21.16 -15.86
N GLY A 49 -8.99 20.98 -14.56
CA GLY A 49 -8.46 21.82 -13.49
C GLY A 49 -6.97 21.61 -13.18
N ASP A 50 -6.33 20.69 -13.87
CA ASP A 50 -4.94 20.30 -13.63
C ASP A 50 -4.00 21.51 -13.80
N THR A 51 -3.09 21.74 -12.84
CA THR A 51 -2.17 22.89 -12.87
C THR A 51 -0.74 22.45 -12.68
N ASN A 52 0.21 23.35 -12.90
CA ASN A 52 1.62 23.13 -12.58
C ASN A 52 1.91 22.93 -11.08
N ALA A 53 0.89 23.02 -10.23
CA ALA A 53 0.95 22.67 -8.81
C ALA A 53 0.40 21.28 -8.49
N ASP A 54 -0.13 20.57 -9.49
CA ASP A 54 -0.43 19.15 -9.38
C ASP A 54 0.89 18.34 -9.48
N PRO A 55 1.19 17.47 -8.48
CA PRO A 55 2.36 16.59 -8.51
C PRO A 55 2.47 15.70 -9.75
N HIS A 56 1.35 15.24 -10.29
CA HIS A 56 1.26 14.31 -11.42
C HIS A 56 0.46 14.91 -12.58
N SER A 57 0.71 16.19 -12.87
CA SER A 57 -0.04 16.93 -13.89
C SER A 57 -0.03 16.26 -15.28
N THR A 58 -1.22 15.94 -15.78
CA THR A 58 -1.50 15.42 -17.12
C THR A 58 -1.19 16.42 -18.23
N LYS A 59 -1.14 17.73 -17.91
CA LYS A 59 -0.72 18.78 -18.85
C LYS A 59 0.74 18.67 -19.27
N ARG A 60 1.55 17.92 -18.51
CA ARG A 60 2.97 17.65 -18.84
C ARG A 60 3.15 16.40 -19.71
N GLY A 61 2.04 15.85 -20.21
CA GLY A 61 2.02 14.69 -21.08
C GLY A 61 1.81 13.39 -20.32
N PHE A 62 1.33 12.38 -21.05
CA PHE A 62 0.99 11.06 -20.52
C PHE A 62 2.13 10.43 -19.73
N PHE A 63 3.36 10.46 -20.25
CA PHE A 63 4.51 9.86 -19.59
C PHE A 63 4.83 10.52 -18.24
N PHE A 64 4.72 11.85 -18.15
CA PHE A 64 4.97 12.58 -16.91
C PHE A 64 3.96 12.22 -15.83
N ALA A 65 2.67 12.25 -16.16
CA ALA A 65 1.59 11.94 -15.23
C ALA A 65 1.58 10.46 -14.78
N HIS A 66 1.98 9.54 -15.66
CA HIS A 66 2.01 8.12 -15.33
C HIS A 66 3.19 7.75 -14.42
N MET A 67 4.43 8.14 -14.77
CA MET A 67 5.62 7.77 -13.99
C MET A 67 6.73 8.84 -13.98
N GLY A 68 6.74 9.77 -14.93
CA GLY A 68 7.84 10.74 -15.06
C GLY A 68 7.97 11.70 -13.87
N TRP A 69 6.89 11.96 -13.14
CA TRP A 69 6.91 12.80 -11.93
C TRP A 69 7.78 12.22 -10.79
N LEU A 70 7.98 10.90 -10.76
CA LEU A 70 8.87 10.22 -9.79
C LEU A 70 10.36 10.45 -10.12
N LEU A 71 10.67 10.76 -11.38
CA LEU A 71 12.04 10.84 -11.90
C LEU A 71 12.59 12.27 -11.92
N VAL A 72 11.76 13.28 -11.62
CA VAL A 72 12.17 14.69 -11.68
C VAL A 72 11.89 15.42 -10.37
N LYS A 73 12.61 16.52 -10.15
CA LYS A 73 12.37 17.39 -8.98
C LYS A 73 10.98 18.02 -9.08
N LYS A 74 10.26 18.05 -7.96
CA LYS A 74 8.95 18.72 -7.83
C LYS A 74 9.06 20.18 -8.28
N HIS A 75 8.10 20.60 -9.11
CA HIS A 75 7.98 21.97 -9.58
C HIS A 75 7.78 22.96 -8.40
N PRO A 76 8.36 24.18 -8.44
CA PRO A 76 8.26 25.13 -7.33
C PRO A 76 6.81 25.46 -6.93
N GLN A 77 5.89 25.49 -7.89
CA GLN A 77 4.49 25.80 -7.61
C GLN A 77 3.79 24.77 -6.73
N ILE A 78 4.17 23.48 -6.84
CA ILE A 78 3.67 22.41 -5.96
C ILE A 78 4.01 22.75 -4.51
N LYS A 79 5.23 23.25 -4.25
CA LYS A 79 5.67 23.62 -2.89
C LYS A 79 4.92 24.86 -2.39
N THR A 80 4.80 25.88 -3.24
CA THR A 80 4.14 27.13 -2.83
C THR A 80 2.63 26.97 -2.61
N GLN A 81 1.98 26.10 -3.37
CA GLN A 81 0.54 25.84 -3.23
C GLN A 81 0.28 24.78 -2.16
N GLY A 82 1.11 23.74 -2.06
CA GLY A 82 1.06 22.77 -0.97
C GLY A 82 1.22 23.44 0.41
N ALA A 83 2.06 24.48 0.52
CA ALA A 83 2.20 25.26 1.75
C ALA A 83 0.98 26.13 2.10
N LYS A 84 0.05 26.35 1.15
CA LYS A 84 -1.20 27.08 1.37
C LYS A 84 -2.37 26.15 1.72
N LEU A 85 -2.17 24.84 1.64
CA LEU A 85 -3.18 23.88 2.05
C LEU A 85 -3.42 24.07 3.54
N ASP A 86 -4.68 24.26 3.89
CA ASP A 86 -5.10 24.18 5.28
C ASP A 86 -5.02 22.71 5.71
N LEU A 87 -4.25 22.46 6.76
CA LEU A 87 -4.06 21.14 7.37
C LEU A 87 -4.59 21.15 8.82
N SER A 88 -5.39 22.15 9.20
CA SER A 88 -5.98 22.27 10.53
C SER A 88 -6.78 21.03 10.90
N ASP A 89 -7.50 20.43 9.94
CA ASP A 89 -8.22 19.17 10.10
C ASP A 89 -7.30 18.03 10.56
N LEU A 90 -6.13 17.86 9.93
CA LEU A 90 -5.15 16.84 10.32
C LEU A 90 -4.47 17.15 11.65
N TYR A 91 -4.32 18.43 12.01
CA TYR A 91 -3.78 18.85 13.30
C TYR A 91 -4.79 18.79 14.44
N GLU A 92 -6.09 18.74 14.13
CA GLU A 92 -7.18 18.57 15.07
C GLU A 92 -7.60 17.10 15.21
N ASP A 93 -7.33 16.27 14.21
CA ASP A 93 -7.58 14.83 14.24
C ASP A 93 -6.83 14.15 15.41
N PRO A 94 -7.55 13.59 16.40
CA PRO A 94 -6.92 13.02 17.59
C PRO A 94 -5.99 11.85 17.28
N VAL A 95 -6.28 11.07 16.24
CA VAL A 95 -5.46 9.92 15.82
C VAL A 95 -4.15 10.41 15.22
N CYS A 96 -4.19 11.40 14.35
CA CYS A 96 -3.00 11.99 13.72
C CYS A 96 -2.10 12.68 14.76
N VAL A 97 -2.70 13.44 15.68
CA VAL A 97 -1.95 14.08 16.78
C VAL A 97 -1.33 13.03 17.69
N TRP A 98 -2.08 11.99 18.05
CA TRP A 98 -1.57 10.90 18.88
C TRP A 98 -0.39 10.18 18.21
N GLN A 99 -0.50 9.83 16.91
CA GLN A 99 0.61 9.22 16.17
C GLN A 99 1.84 10.13 16.19
N ARG A 100 1.66 11.43 15.95
CA ARG A 100 2.76 12.40 15.96
C ARG A 100 3.43 12.53 17.33
N GLN A 101 2.66 12.42 18.42
CA GLN A 101 3.16 12.58 19.79
C GLN A 101 3.82 11.31 20.34
N PHE A 102 3.24 10.13 20.06
CA PHE A 102 3.65 8.87 20.68
C PHE A 102 4.41 7.93 19.74
N GLY A 103 4.38 8.19 18.43
CA GLY A 103 5.18 7.46 17.45
C GLY A 103 6.69 7.69 17.61
N TYR A 104 7.48 6.76 17.07
CA TYR A 104 8.94 6.80 17.12
C TYR A 104 9.55 6.78 15.71
N LYS A 105 10.84 7.13 15.59
CA LYS A 105 11.54 7.32 14.31
C LYS A 105 12.91 6.64 14.31
N PRO A 106 12.94 5.30 14.30
CA PRO A 106 14.17 4.58 14.54
C PRO A 106 15.12 4.53 13.34
N TYR A 107 14.69 4.93 12.14
CA TYR A 107 15.50 4.91 10.91
C TYR A 107 15.94 6.29 10.45
N ASP A 108 15.08 7.30 10.60
CA ASP A 108 15.42 8.69 10.32
C ASP A 108 14.55 9.63 11.17
N SER A 109 15.20 10.37 12.06
CA SER A 109 14.55 11.33 12.96
C SER A 109 14.12 12.63 12.26
N THR A 110 14.67 12.93 11.09
CA THR A 110 14.44 14.17 10.33
C THR A 110 13.16 14.14 9.50
N VAL A 111 12.71 12.95 9.08
CA VAL A 111 11.45 12.79 8.33
C VAL A 111 10.25 12.95 9.25
N SER A 112 9.14 13.49 8.74
CA SER A 112 7.91 13.67 9.53
C SER A 112 7.21 12.35 9.85
N ALA A 113 7.40 11.33 9.03
CA ALA A 113 6.78 10.02 9.16
C ALA A 113 7.28 9.28 10.42
N VAL A 114 6.32 8.73 11.17
CA VAL A 114 6.54 8.02 12.45
C VAL A 114 6.19 6.55 12.32
N GLN A 115 6.78 5.71 13.15
CA GLN A 115 6.35 4.34 13.37
C GLN A 115 5.33 4.27 14.49
N THR A 116 4.33 3.41 14.30
CA THR A 116 3.42 3.05 15.37
C THR A 116 2.97 1.60 15.24
N ASP A 117 3.30 0.77 16.24
CA ASP A 117 3.05 -0.67 16.18
C ASP A 117 1.57 -1.04 16.20
N ILE A 118 0.76 -0.34 17.01
CA ILE A 118 -0.68 -0.60 17.05
C ILE A 118 -1.34 -0.35 15.69
N PHE A 119 -0.94 0.72 14.99
CA PHE A 119 -1.42 1.00 13.65
C PHE A 119 -0.83 0.06 12.61
N ASN A 120 0.39 -0.44 12.83
CA ASN A 120 0.95 -1.48 11.96
C ASN A 120 0.11 -2.76 12.00
N ILE A 121 -0.43 -3.11 13.17
CA ILE A 121 -1.33 -4.26 13.31
C ILE A 121 -2.70 -3.97 12.68
N ILE A 122 -3.32 -2.83 13.02
CA ILE A 122 -4.66 -2.47 12.53
C ILE A 122 -4.67 -2.28 11.00
N ALA A 123 -3.66 -1.60 10.46
CA ALA A 123 -3.49 -1.35 9.03
C ALA A 123 -2.68 -2.45 8.32
N GLN A 124 -2.58 -3.64 8.92
CA GLN A 124 -2.06 -4.86 8.30
C GLN A 124 -0.67 -4.75 7.64
N GLY A 125 0.24 -4.00 8.24
CA GLY A 125 1.62 -3.85 7.78
C GLY A 125 2.01 -2.46 7.28
N GLU A 126 1.05 -1.54 7.20
CA GLU A 126 1.28 -0.19 6.66
C GLU A 126 1.58 0.86 7.75
N GLY A 127 1.48 0.52 9.04
CA GLY A 127 1.68 1.49 10.13
C GLY A 127 3.14 1.88 10.40
N HIS A 128 4.09 1.18 9.78
CA HIS A 128 5.52 1.40 9.97
C HIS A 128 6.11 2.47 9.04
N HIS A 129 5.50 3.66 9.03
CA HIS A 129 5.78 4.71 8.04
C HIS A 129 7.21 5.27 8.09
N ASN A 130 7.89 5.33 9.25
CA ASN A 130 9.29 5.77 9.27
C ASN A 130 10.19 4.87 8.40
N TYR A 131 9.98 3.54 8.45
CA TYR A 131 10.71 2.61 7.59
C TYR A 131 10.34 2.80 6.12
N HIS A 132 9.04 2.84 5.82
CA HIS A 132 8.53 2.99 4.44
C HIS A 132 9.09 4.25 3.75
N HIS A 133 9.18 5.37 4.47
CA HIS A 133 9.71 6.62 3.93
C HIS A 133 11.24 6.62 3.74
N VAL A 134 11.97 5.85 4.54
CA VAL A 134 13.45 5.75 4.46
C VAL A 134 13.88 4.73 3.41
N PHE A 135 13.12 3.65 3.24
CA PHE A 135 13.41 2.56 2.30
C PHE A 135 12.24 2.30 1.33
N PRO A 136 11.88 3.28 0.48
CA PRO A 136 10.72 3.16 -0.41
C PRO A 136 10.83 2.05 -1.44
N GLN A 137 12.05 1.57 -1.73
CA GLN A 137 12.30 0.45 -2.63
C GLN A 137 12.07 -0.93 -2.01
N ASP A 138 11.94 -1.02 -0.68
CA ASP A 138 11.74 -2.31 0.00
C ASP A 138 10.28 -2.75 -0.12
N TYR A 139 10.04 -3.90 -0.76
CA TYR A 139 8.66 -4.37 -0.98
C TYR A 139 7.89 -4.63 0.32
N ARG A 140 8.60 -4.85 1.44
CA ARG A 140 7.98 -5.17 2.73
C ARG A 140 7.31 -3.96 3.37
N ALA A 141 7.69 -2.73 2.99
CA ALA A 141 7.30 -1.47 3.65
C ALA A 141 7.62 -1.38 5.17
N SER A 142 8.17 -2.44 5.77
CA SER A 142 8.52 -2.54 7.19
C SER A 142 9.54 -3.65 7.45
N GLU A 143 10.25 -3.60 8.59
CA GLU A 143 11.02 -4.75 9.10
C GLU A 143 10.12 -5.85 9.70
N SER A 144 8.83 -5.56 9.87
CA SER A 144 7.85 -6.43 10.51
C SER A 144 7.76 -7.82 9.86
N PRO A 145 7.60 -8.89 10.66
CA PRO A 145 7.31 -10.23 10.17
C PRO A 145 5.94 -10.29 9.48
N TRP A 146 5.68 -11.37 8.72
CA TRP A 146 4.42 -11.57 8.01
C TRP A 146 3.18 -11.58 8.92
N THR A 147 3.34 -11.89 10.21
CA THR A 147 2.24 -11.93 11.18
C THR A 147 1.65 -10.55 11.47
N SER A 148 2.44 -9.48 11.33
CA SER A 148 2.02 -8.09 11.51
C SER A 148 1.94 -7.33 10.19
N ASN A 149 2.20 -8.01 9.06
CA ASN A 149 2.19 -7.42 7.72
C ASN A 149 1.61 -8.44 6.74
N LEU A 150 0.28 -8.39 6.60
CA LEU A 150 -0.45 -9.32 5.74
C LEU A 150 -0.11 -9.09 4.27
N THR A 151 0.08 -7.83 3.87
CA THR A 151 0.47 -7.44 2.51
C THR A 151 1.77 -8.14 2.10
N ARG A 152 2.79 -8.11 2.96
CA ARG A 152 4.04 -8.86 2.79
C ARG A 152 3.77 -10.36 2.67
N GLY A 153 2.96 -10.92 3.57
CA GLY A 153 2.62 -12.35 3.56
C GLY A 153 1.97 -12.81 2.25
N LEU A 154 1.05 -11.99 1.72
CA LEU A 154 0.38 -12.25 0.44
C LEU A 154 1.36 -12.17 -0.75
N ILE A 155 2.22 -11.16 -0.76
CA ILE A 155 3.26 -11.02 -1.78
C ILE A 155 4.25 -12.20 -1.72
N ASP A 156 4.60 -12.66 -0.52
CA ASP A 156 5.47 -13.83 -0.31
C ASP A 156 4.82 -15.12 -0.80
N LEU A 157 3.51 -15.29 -0.60
CA LEU A 157 2.74 -16.40 -1.14
C LEU A 157 2.73 -16.38 -2.68
N PHE A 158 2.45 -15.24 -3.29
CA PHE A 158 2.47 -15.11 -4.75
C PHE A 158 3.86 -15.30 -5.33
N ALA A 159 4.90 -14.88 -4.62
CA ALA A 159 6.27 -15.16 -5.02
C ALA A 159 6.59 -16.66 -4.97
N LYS A 160 6.08 -17.37 -3.95
CA LYS A 160 6.20 -18.84 -3.87
C LYS A 160 5.46 -19.56 -5.00
N MET A 161 4.34 -19.00 -5.45
CA MET A 161 3.58 -19.50 -6.61
C MET A 161 4.21 -19.11 -7.97
N GLY A 162 5.30 -18.34 -7.98
CA GLY A 162 5.93 -17.85 -9.21
C GLY A 162 5.20 -16.69 -9.89
N LEU A 163 4.17 -16.13 -9.24
CA LEU A 163 3.39 -15.00 -9.76
C LEU A 163 4.07 -13.65 -9.52
N VAL A 164 4.95 -13.57 -8.51
CA VAL A 164 5.74 -12.38 -8.18
C VAL A 164 7.23 -12.74 -8.20
N TYR A 165 8.04 -11.91 -8.84
CA TYR A 165 9.49 -12.05 -8.93
C TYR A 165 10.17 -10.72 -8.60
N ASP A 166 11.50 -10.74 -8.44
CA ASP A 166 12.34 -9.56 -8.18
C ASP A 166 11.88 -8.69 -6.98
N ARG A 167 11.49 -9.34 -5.88
CA ARG A 167 11.18 -8.63 -4.63
C ARG A 167 12.43 -7.93 -4.10
N LYS A 168 12.42 -6.60 -4.12
CA LYS A 168 13.53 -5.77 -3.64
C LYS A 168 13.52 -5.70 -2.12
N ILE A 169 14.66 -6.05 -1.52
CA ILE A 169 14.85 -6.12 -0.06
C ILE A 169 16.09 -5.30 0.29
N VAL A 170 15.98 -4.43 1.29
CA VAL A 170 17.14 -3.75 1.84
C VAL A 170 17.85 -4.68 2.82
N SER A 171 19.17 -4.78 2.69
CA SER A 171 20.01 -5.62 3.54
C SER A 171 20.02 -5.11 4.99
N ASP A 172 20.05 -6.03 5.95
CA ASP A 172 20.04 -5.70 7.39
C ASP A 172 21.18 -4.75 7.80
N ASP A 173 22.37 -4.88 7.19
CA ASP A 173 23.51 -4.00 7.51
C ASP A 173 23.26 -2.54 7.11
N VAL A 174 22.62 -2.32 5.95
CA VAL A 174 22.23 -0.97 5.50
C VAL A 174 21.19 -0.39 6.45
N ILE A 175 20.21 -1.21 6.87
CA ILE A 175 19.17 -0.74 7.77
C ILE A 175 19.75 -0.37 9.14
N ARG A 176 20.58 -1.23 9.72
CA ARG A 176 21.28 -0.97 10.99
C ARG A 176 22.15 0.27 10.92
N LYS A 177 22.92 0.44 9.83
CA LYS A 177 23.76 1.63 9.62
C LYS A 177 22.92 2.91 9.53
N GLN A 178 21.79 2.86 8.84
CA GLN A 178 20.88 4.00 8.72
C GLN A 178 20.25 4.34 10.08
N ALA A 179 19.74 3.34 10.80
CA ALA A 179 19.11 3.50 12.11
C ALA A 179 20.07 4.06 13.17
N THR A 180 21.29 3.53 13.24
CA THR A 180 22.33 4.02 14.17
C THR A 180 22.84 5.43 13.82
N GLY A 181 22.86 5.80 12.54
CA GLY A 181 23.37 7.09 12.08
C GLY A 181 22.36 8.23 12.09
N HIS A 182 21.08 7.95 11.79
CA HIS A 182 20.05 8.98 11.58
C HIS A 182 18.78 8.77 12.41
N GLY A 183 18.61 7.60 13.04
CA GLY A 183 17.46 7.27 13.87
C GLY A 183 17.43 8.03 15.19
N ASP A 184 16.29 7.97 15.87
CA ASP A 184 16.06 8.57 17.20
C ASP A 184 16.60 7.75 18.37
N GLY A 185 17.40 6.71 18.11
CA GLY A 185 17.98 5.83 19.11
C GLY A 185 17.03 4.74 19.63
N LYS A 186 15.78 4.67 19.15
CA LYS A 186 14.79 3.66 19.54
C LYS A 186 14.76 2.45 18.60
N TYR A 187 15.83 2.23 17.84
CA TYR A 187 15.91 1.07 16.95
C TYR A 187 16.14 -0.20 17.76
N GLU A 188 15.19 -1.12 17.66
CA GLU A 188 15.31 -2.48 18.16
C GLU A 188 15.44 -3.43 16.97
N SER A 189 16.44 -4.31 17.00
CA SER A 189 16.59 -5.28 15.91
C SER A 189 15.42 -6.26 15.92
N LYS A 190 15.01 -6.74 14.74
CA LYS A 190 14.01 -7.81 14.56
C LYS A 190 14.18 -9.04 15.46
N ASP A 191 15.41 -9.36 15.89
CA ASP A 191 15.71 -10.51 16.75
C ASP A 191 15.33 -10.26 18.23
N ALA A 192 15.05 -9.01 18.61
CA ALA A 192 14.66 -8.61 19.95
C ALA A 192 13.14 -8.70 20.19
N MET A 193 12.33 -8.91 19.16
CA MET A 193 10.87 -8.89 19.27
C MET A 193 10.37 -10.10 20.08
N PRO A 194 9.71 -9.90 21.24
CA PRO A 194 9.31 -11.00 22.09
C PRO A 194 8.18 -11.84 21.50
N LYS A 195 8.28 -13.17 21.61
CA LYS A 195 7.34 -14.16 21.01
C LYS A 195 5.85 -13.91 21.33
N TRP A 196 5.53 -13.30 22.48
CA TRP A 196 4.14 -13.01 22.85
C TRP A 196 3.51 -11.92 21.96
N GLN A 197 4.29 -10.98 21.43
CA GLN A 197 3.78 -9.96 20.50
C GLN A 197 3.31 -10.58 19.18
N TYR A 198 3.95 -11.67 18.72
CA TYR A 198 3.48 -12.43 17.56
C TYR A 198 2.12 -13.08 17.82
N ILE A 199 1.97 -13.73 18.97
CA ILE A 199 0.72 -14.39 19.38
C ILE A 199 -0.40 -13.35 19.55
N PHE A 200 -0.09 -12.22 20.19
CA PHE A 200 -1.03 -11.11 20.36
C PHE A 200 -1.46 -10.52 19.02
N THR A 201 -0.53 -10.33 18.08
CA THR A 201 -0.85 -9.80 16.74
C THR A 201 -1.76 -10.75 15.96
N LEU A 202 -1.47 -12.05 15.99
CA LEU A 202 -2.30 -13.07 15.34
C LEU A 202 -3.70 -13.13 15.97
N PHE A 203 -3.78 -13.07 17.29
CA PHE A 203 -5.06 -13.03 18.02
C PHE A 203 -5.86 -11.77 17.69
N LEU A 204 -5.23 -10.58 17.72
CA LEU A 204 -5.90 -9.32 17.45
C LEU A 204 -6.37 -9.25 15.98
N SER A 205 -5.56 -9.72 15.04
CA SER A 205 -5.93 -9.83 13.63
C SER A 205 -7.11 -10.80 13.44
N PHE A 206 -7.11 -11.94 14.13
CA PHE A 206 -8.24 -12.88 14.12
C PHE A 206 -9.51 -12.25 14.71
N VAL A 207 -9.42 -11.55 15.83
CA VAL A 207 -10.57 -10.91 16.50
C VAL A 207 -11.17 -9.78 15.66
N ILE A 208 -10.33 -8.91 15.07
CA ILE A 208 -10.80 -7.80 14.23
C ILE A 208 -11.53 -8.32 12.99
N PHE A 209 -11.02 -9.38 12.34
CA PHE A 209 -11.54 -9.83 11.05
C PHE A 209 -12.56 -10.97 11.11
N MET A 210 -12.42 -11.91 12.07
CA MET A 210 -13.37 -13.03 12.23
C MET A 210 -14.45 -12.72 13.27
N GLY A 211 -14.22 -11.77 14.18
CA GLY A 211 -15.13 -11.40 15.26
C GLY A 211 -16.28 -10.49 14.87
N GLY A 212 -16.34 -10.02 13.61
CA GLY A 212 -17.46 -9.22 13.10
C GLY A 212 -17.71 -7.94 13.90
N VAL A 213 -16.69 -7.37 14.56
CA VAL A 213 -16.83 -6.09 15.25
C VAL A 213 -17.03 -5.03 14.17
N PRO A 214 -18.19 -4.36 14.10
CA PRO A 214 -18.36 -3.26 13.17
C PRO A 214 -17.41 -2.16 13.62
N LEU A 215 -16.37 -1.92 12.83
CA LEU A 215 -15.59 -0.70 12.95
C LEU A 215 -16.54 0.45 12.62
N PHE A 216 -17.11 1.07 13.65
CA PHE A 216 -17.75 2.37 13.53
C PHE A 216 -16.66 3.39 13.22
N LEU A 217 -16.63 3.80 11.96
CA LEU A 217 -16.28 5.15 11.51
C LEU A 217 -17.49 5.69 10.74
#